data_AF-X1C4V3-F1
#
_entry.id   AF-X1C4V3-F1
#
_cell.length_a   1.000
_cell.length_b   1.000
_cell.length_c   1.000
_cell.angle_alpha   90.00
_cell.angle_beta   90.00
_cell.angle_gamma   90.00
#
_symmetry.space_group_name_H-M   'P 1'
#
loop_
_entity.id
_entity.type
_entity.pdbx_description
1 polymer ?
#
loop_
_entity_poly.entity_id
_entity_poly.type
_entity_poly.pdbx_seq_one_letter_code
_entity_poly.pdbx_strand_id
1 'polypeptide(L)'
;TIFSRIRPGKILDNFSKNTGVVFLKKKYSDPDKAEKELDSLLEQNIPVGLQVDFFFMDFFPPWHRVHINVHYIVVIGKEGDHYIVSDAYHPTIARLHRDSLRKGRFARGSMAPKGLMFYPVEIPEQIPMEKGIRQGMKKTVFNMLKIPMPFLGVKGIRRFGDKISDWPAFARNEEQLAHNIFMITTMLEDQGTGGAGFRYIYASFLGEAATFLKDPVFKEYAKRMMEIGDDWRNVSLFASRIAKQRDLGKDKLKELGGLIRKNADQEFSFFSDLRKSF
;
A
#
# COMPACT_ATOMS: atom_id res chain seq x y z
N THR A 1 -3.47 -8.48 10.13
CA THR A 1 -3.87 -7.16 9.60
C THR A 1 -3.41 -6.88 8.16
N ILE A 2 -2.43 -7.64 7.61
CA ILE A 2 -1.99 -7.54 6.20
C ILE A 2 -3.15 -7.74 5.19
N PHE A 3 -4.22 -8.44 5.59
CA PHE A 3 -5.41 -8.71 4.78
C PHE A 3 -6.47 -7.58 4.73
N SER A 4 -6.24 -6.44 5.39
CA SER A 4 -7.14 -5.27 5.28
C SER A 4 -6.79 -4.38 4.07
N ARG A 5 -5.74 -4.73 3.32
CA ARG A 5 -5.36 -4.03 2.08
C ARG A 5 -6.20 -4.55 0.92
N ILE A 6 -6.55 -3.65 -0.02
CA ILE A 6 -7.01 -4.05 -1.35
C ILE A 6 -5.96 -5.03 -1.92
N ARG A 7 -6.38 -6.19 -2.42
CA ARG A 7 -5.45 -7.19 -2.98
C ARG A 7 -4.59 -6.54 -4.09
N PRO A 8 -3.30 -6.91 -4.23
CA PRO A 8 -2.48 -6.44 -5.34
C PRO A 8 -3.20 -6.58 -6.69
N GLY A 9 -3.13 -5.54 -7.51
CA GLY A 9 -3.83 -5.46 -8.81
C GLY A 9 -5.31 -5.03 -8.75
N LYS A 10 -5.99 -5.13 -7.60
CA LYS A 10 -7.41 -4.70 -7.47
C LYS A 10 -7.57 -3.17 -7.41
N ILE A 11 -6.53 -2.43 -7.06
CA ILE A 11 -6.55 -0.96 -7.10
C ILE A 11 -6.87 -0.49 -8.53
N LEU A 12 -6.22 -1.07 -9.53
CA LEU A 12 -6.43 -0.74 -10.93
C LEU A 12 -7.84 -1.12 -11.43
N ASP A 13 -8.35 -2.29 -11.02
CA ASP A 13 -9.73 -2.70 -11.34
C ASP A 13 -10.76 -1.71 -10.73
N ASN A 14 -10.55 -1.32 -9.48
CA ASN A 14 -11.45 -0.39 -8.79
C ASN A 14 -11.37 1.01 -9.40
N PHE A 15 -10.16 1.47 -9.74
CA PHE A 15 -9.94 2.75 -10.40
C PHE A 15 -10.67 2.77 -11.75
N SER A 16 -10.46 1.75 -12.58
CA SER A 16 -11.15 1.59 -13.87
C SER A 16 -12.67 1.62 -13.72
N LYS A 17 -13.22 0.81 -12.80
CA LYS A 17 -14.67 0.78 -12.52
C LYS A 17 -15.23 2.13 -12.08
N ASN A 18 -14.47 2.90 -11.32
CA ASN A 18 -14.91 4.15 -10.71
C ASN A 18 -14.73 5.37 -11.62
N THR A 19 -13.78 5.33 -12.55
CA THR A 19 -13.41 6.46 -13.42
C THR A 19 -13.78 6.26 -14.87
N GLY A 20 -14.10 5.04 -15.30
CA GLY A 20 -14.34 4.71 -16.70
C GLY A 20 -13.06 4.54 -17.53
N VAL A 21 -11.87 4.78 -16.95
CA VAL A 21 -10.61 4.52 -17.66
C VAL A 21 -10.46 3.03 -17.89
N VAL A 22 -10.30 2.62 -19.15
CA VAL A 22 -10.12 1.22 -19.52
C VAL A 22 -8.64 0.92 -19.61
N PHE A 23 -8.20 -0.08 -18.87
CA PHE A 23 -6.83 -0.60 -18.92
C PHE A 23 -6.81 -1.95 -19.61
N LEU A 24 -5.93 -2.11 -20.60
CA LEU A 24 -5.57 -3.44 -21.05
C LEU A 24 -4.59 -4.04 -20.05
N LYS A 25 -4.78 -5.32 -19.71
CA LYS A 25 -3.85 -6.09 -18.87
C LYS A 25 -3.45 -7.35 -19.62
N LYS A 26 -2.16 -7.53 -19.82
CA LYS A 26 -1.64 -8.67 -20.58
C LYS A 26 -0.43 -9.28 -19.87
N LYS A 27 -0.37 -10.61 -19.88
CA LYS A 27 0.78 -11.39 -19.39
C LYS A 27 1.49 -12.02 -20.57
N TYR A 28 2.76 -12.27 -20.40
CA TYR A 28 3.61 -12.85 -21.44
C TYR A 28 4.36 -14.05 -20.87
N SER A 29 4.46 -15.10 -21.68
CA SER A 29 5.39 -16.20 -21.46
C SER A 29 6.72 -15.98 -22.21
N ASP A 30 6.68 -15.22 -23.30
CA ASP A 30 7.81 -14.92 -24.18
C ASP A 30 8.35 -13.50 -23.88
N PRO A 31 9.57 -13.37 -23.33
CA PRO A 31 10.16 -12.09 -23.00
C PRO A 31 10.39 -11.18 -24.20
N ASP A 32 10.76 -11.72 -25.37
CA ASP A 32 11.06 -10.92 -26.56
C ASP A 32 9.79 -10.27 -27.11
N LYS A 33 8.67 -11.00 -27.11
CA LYS A 33 7.36 -10.43 -27.47
C LYS A 33 6.92 -9.34 -26.49
N ALA A 34 7.10 -9.57 -25.19
CA ALA A 34 6.71 -8.64 -24.14
C ALA A 34 7.52 -7.33 -24.19
N GLU A 35 8.76 -7.42 -24.65
CA GLU A 35 9.68 -6.32 -24.84
C GLU A 35 9.39 -5.54 -26.12
N LYS A 36 9.15 -6.23 -27.24
CA LYS A 36 8.74 -5.60 -28.49
C LYS A 36 7.46 -4.77 -28.34
N GLU A 37 6.46 -5.29 -27.62
CA GLU A 37 5.22 -4.54 -27.38
C GLU A 37 5.43 -3.36 -26.42
N LEU A 38 6.27 -3.51 -25.39
CA LEU A 38 6.64 -2.40 -24.52
C LEU A 38 7.29 -1.27 -25.31
N ASP A 39 8.30 -1.58 -26.14
CA ASP A 39 9.01 -0.58 -26.95
C ASP A 39 8.05 0.15 -27.90
N SER A 40 7.16 -0.59 -28.57
CA SER A 40 6.17 -0.01 -29.49
C SER A 40 5.16 0.92 -28.79
N LEU A 41 4.77 0.61 -27.54
CA LEU A 41 3.89 1.49 -26.76
C LEU A 41 4.62 2.77 -26.33
N LEU A 42 5.90 2.67 -25.96
CA LEU A 42 6.70 3.81 -25.57
C LEU A 42 6.99 4.75 -26.75
N GLU A 43 7.20 4.21 -27.95
CA GLU A 43 7.30 4.99 -29.20
C GLU A 43 6.03 5.81 -29.49
N GLN A 44 4.87 5.32 -29.05
CA GLN A 44 3.58 6.01 -29.12
C GLN A 44 3.36 6.97 -27.94
N ASN A 45 4.36 7.17 -27.07
CA ASN A 45 4.27 7.96 -25.83
C ASN A 45 3.21 7.43 -24.83
N ILE A 46 2.94 6.12 -24.86
CA ILE A 46 2.01 5.49 -23.92
C ILE A 46 2.82 4.97 -22.71
N PRO A 47 2.61 5.51 -21.50
CA PRO A 47 3.27 4.99 -20.30
C PRO A 47 2.72 3.61 -19.94
N VAL A 48 3.61 2.71 -19.53
CA VAL A 48 3.29 1.29 -19.33
C VAL A 48 3.58 0.87 -17.90
N GLY A 49 2.56 0.41 -17.19
CA GLY A 49 2.69 -0.22 -15.88
C GLY A 49 3.17 -1.65 -16.00
N LEU A 50 4.16 -2.03 -15.19
CA LEU A 50 4.73 -3.37 -15.14
C LEU A 50 4.67 -3.92 -13.72
N GLN A 51 4.45 -5.22 -13.60
CA GLN A 51 4.78 -5.95 -12.37
C GLN A 51 6.21 -6.49 -12.51
N VAL A 52 7.01 -6.34 -11.46
CA VAL A 52 8.42 -6.77 -11.42
C VAL A 52 8.76 -7.40 -10.07
N ASP A 53 9.86 -8.15 -10.03
CA ASP A 53 10.57 -8.45 -8.79
C ASP A 53 11.45 -7.25 -8.41
N PHE A 54 11.21 -6.71 -7.21
CA PHE A 54 11.93 -5.56 -6.64
C PHE A 54 13.45 -5.74 -6.62
N PHE A 55 13.94 -6.98 -6.48
CA PHE A 55 15.38 -7.27 -6.41
C PHE A 55 16.16 -6.81 -7.64
N PHE A 56 15.53 -6.84 -8.82
CA PHE A 56 16.21 -6.49 -10.07
C PHE A 56 16.17 -4.98 -10.40
N MET A 57 15.57 -4.16 -9.54
CA MET A 57 15.56 -2.71 -9.70
C MET A 57 16.92 -2.14 -9.26
N ASP A 58 17.89 -2.15 -10.17
CA ASP A 58 19.30 -1.84 -9.89
C ASP A 58 19.61 -0.37 -9.60
N PHE A 59 18.65 0.53 -9.81
CA PHE A 59 18.69 1.90 -9.33
C PHE A 59 18.50 2.00 -7.80
N PHE A 60 18.13 0.92 -7.11
CA PHE A 60 18.22 0.83 -5.66
C PHE A 60 19.56 0.23 -5.21
N PRO A 61 20.10 0.68 -4.06
CA PRO A 61 21.32 0.13 -3.54
C PRO A 61 21.17 -1.36 -3.17
N PRO A 62 22.23 -2.19 -3.28
CA PRO A 62 22.19 -3.63 -3.02
C PRO A 62 21.52 -4.05 -1.71
N TRP A 63 21.77 -3.34 -0.61
CA TRP A 63 21.24 -3.66 0.72
C TRP A 63 19.73 -3.42 0.87
N HIS A 64 19.12 -2.65 -0.04
CA HIS A 64 17.68 -2.39 -0.03
C HIS A 64 16.91 -3.41 -0.88
N ARG A 65 17.59 -4.12 -1.79
CA ARG A 65 16.96 -5.00 -2.78
C ARG A 65 16.64 -6.36 -2.18
N VAL A 66 15.35 -6.72 -2.24
CA VAL A 66 14.79 -7.97 -1.71
C VAL A 66 13.90 -8.64 -2.76
N HIS A 67 13.88 -9.97 -2.79
CA HIS A 67 13.06 -10.73 -3.72
C HIS A 67 11.57 -10.62 -3.37
N ILE A 68 10.86 -9.76 -4.09
CA ILE A 68 9.43 -9.51 -3.90
C ILE A 68 8.78 -9.29 -5.26
N ASN A 69 8.04 -10.31 -5.73
CA ASN A 69 7.40 -10.34 -7.04
C ASN A 69 6.17 -9.43 -7.19
N VAL A 70 5.76 -8.70 -6.16
CA VAL A 70 4.52 -7.88 -6.15
C VAL A 70 4.81 -6.37 -6.21
N HIS A 71 5.96 -6.00 -6.76
CA HIS A 71 6.32 -4.61 -6.99
C HIS A 71 5.80 -4.11 -8.34
N TYR A 72 5.44 -2.83 -8.41
CA TYR A 72 4.87 -2.21 -9.60
C TYR A 72 5.59 -0.92 -9.93
N ILE A 73 5.98 -0.78 -11.20
CA ILE A 73 6.66 0.40 -11.75
C ILE A 73 5.92 0.90 -12.98
N VAL A 74 6.17 2.14 -13.39
CA VAL A 74 5.70 2.68 -14.67
C VAL A 74 6.91 3.00 -15.54
N VAL A 75 6.99 2.39 -16.71
CA VAL A 75 7.97 2.75 -17.74
C VAL A 75 7.39 3.85 -18.58
N ILE A 76 8.13 4.96 -18.71
CA ILE A 76 7.67 6.19 -19.37
C ILE A 76 8.50 6.56 -20.60
N GLY A 77 9.59 5.84 -20.87
CA GLY A 77 10.43 6.06 -22.04
C GLY A 77 11.56 5.05 -22.15
N LYS A 78 12.36 5.19 -23.20
CA LYS A 78 13.54 4.35 -23.47
C LYS A 78 14.63 5.19 -24.16
N GLU A 79 15.87 4.99 -23.74
CA GLU A 79 17.07 5.62 -24.29
C GLU A 79 18.16 4.57 -24.49
N GLY A 80 18.41 4.17 -25.74
CA GLY A 80 19.31 3.06 -26.04
C GLY A 80 18.86 1.78 -25.33
N ASP A 81 19.75 1.17 -24.55
CA ASP A 81 19.48 -0.04 -23.75
C ASP A 81 18.91 0.24 -22.35
N HIS A 82 18.46 1.46 -22.08
CA HIS A 82 17.91 1.84 -20.78
C HIS A 82 16.45 2.25 -20.88
N TYR A 83 15.61 1.73 -19.98
CA TYR A 83 14.26 2.20 -19.77
C TYR A 83 14.23 3.33 -18.74
N ILE A 84 13.35 4.30 -18.98
CA ILE A 84 13.09 5.42 -18.08
C ILE A 84 11.88 5.05 -17.21
N VAL A 85 12.08 5.00 -15.90
CA VAL A 85 11.16 4.37 -14.96
C VAL A 85 10.73 5.36 -13.87
N SER A 86 9.43 5.44 -13.62
CA SER A 86 8.83 6.06 -12.45
C SER A 86 8.44 4.97 -11.45
N ASP A 87 8.95 5.09 -10.23
CA ASP A 87 8.74 4.13 -9.13
C ASP A 87 8.38 4.90 -7.86
N ALA A 88 7.30 4.51 -7.19
CA ALA A 88 6.83 5.17 -5.97
C ALA A 88 7.82 5.06 -4.79
N TYR A 89 8.76 4.12 -4.84
CA TYR A 89 9.81 3.95 -3.83
C TYR A 89 11.09 4.73 -4.17
N HIS A 90 11.16 5.40 -5.33
CA HIS A 90 12.30 6.19 -5.76
C HIS A 90 11.88 7.66 -6.00
N PRO A 91 12.54 8.65 -5.36
CA PRO A 91 12.07 10.04 -5.37
C PRO A 91 12.20 10.73 -6.73
N THR A 92 12.97 10.17 -7.66
CA THR A 92 13.27 10.74 -8.98
C THR A 92 12.94 9.73 -10.08
N ILE A 93 12.91 10.18 -11.33
CA ILE A 93 12.86 9.27 -12.47
C ILE A 93 14.17 8.49 -12.55
N ALA A 94 14.07 7.16 -12.62
CA ALA A 94 15.20 6.24 -12.67
C ALA A 94 15.52 5.80 -14.10
N ARG A 95 16.75 5.33 -14.30
CA ARG A 95 17.18 4.59 -15.48
C ARG A 95 17.40 3.14 -15.08
N LEU A 96 16.86 2.21 -15.86
CA LEU A 96 16.98 0.77 -15.61
C LEU A 96 17.46 0.06 -16.87
N HIS A 97 18.54 -0.70 -16.78
CA HIS A 97 19.05 -1.44 -17.92
C HIS A 97 18.04 -2.51 -18.40
N ARG A 98 17.97 -2.70 -19.73
CA ARG A 98 17.10 -3.66 -20.41
C ARG A 98 17.11 -5.05 -19.75
N ASP A 99 18.30 -5.59 -19.50
CA ASP A 99 18.47 -6.93 -18.93
C ASP A 99 17.97 -7.04 -17.50
N SER A 100 18.16 -5.99 -16.69
CA SER A 100 17.66 -5.93 -15.31
C SER A 100 16.14 -5.91 -15.31
N LEU A 101 15.53 -5.09 -16.16
CA LEU A 101 14.06 -5.08 -16.33
C LEU A 101 13.54 -6.44 -16.79
N ARG A 102 14.20 -7.06 -17.78
CA ARG A 102 13.84 -8.38 -18.30
C ARG A 102 13.87 -9.45 -17.21
N LYS A 103 14.92 -9.50 -16.39
CA LYS A 103 14.99 -10.41 -15.23
C LYS A 103 13.85 -10.15 -14.24
N GLY A 104 13.61 -8.89 -13.90
CA GLY A 104 12.53 -8.48 -12.98
C GLY A 104 11.14 -8.89 -13.46
N ARG A 105 10.83 -8.74 -14.75
CA ARG A 105 9.52 -9.07 -15.34
C ARG A 105 9.23 -10.57 -15.39
N PHE A 106 10.27 -11.42 -15.39
CA PHE A 106 10.13 -12.87 -15.59
C PHE A 106 10.70 -13.70 -14.43
N ALA A 107 10.96 -13.05 -13.28
CA ALA A 107 11.30 -13.74 -12.04
C ALA A 107 10.26 -14.80 -11.66
N ARG A 108 10.73 -15.91 -11.09
CA ARG A 108 9.91 -17.06 -10.68
C ARG A 108 9.52 -16.95 -9.20
N GLY A 109 8.64 -17.84 -8.74
CA GLY A 109 8.25 -17.95 -7.34
C GLY A 109 6.81 -17.50 -7.07
N SER A 110 6.49 -17.32 -5.80
CA SER A 110 5.15 -16.91 -5.37
C SER A 110 4.80 -15.54 -5.95
N MET A 111 3.58 -15.39 -6.46
CA MET A 111 3.08 -14.17 -7.10
C MET A 111 3.95 -13.64 -8.25
N ALA A 112 4.69 -14.54 -8.94
CA ALA A 112 5.57 -14.19 -10.06
C ALA A 112 4.91 -13.23 -11.06
N PRO A 113 5.64 -12.23 -11.61
CA PRO A 113 5.06 -11.22 -12.47
C PRO A 113 4.53 -11.78 -13.79
N LYS A 114 5.21 -12.80 -14.35
CA LYS A 114 4.84 -13.45 -15.63
C LYS A 114 4.67 -12.43 -16.77
N GLY A 115 5.60 -11.48 -16.85
CA GLY A 115 5.59 -10.40 -17.82
C GLY A 115 4.38 -9.47 -17.75
N LEU A 116 3.63 -9.43 -16.62
CA LEU A 116 2.42 -8.63 -16.53
C LEU A 116 2.70 -7.16 -16.88
N MET A 117 1.92 -6.69 -17.84
CA MET A 117 1.94 -5.35 -18.41
C MET A 117 0.52 -4.81 -18.41
N PHE A 118 0.36 -3.53 -18.11
CA PHE A 118 -0.91 -2.83 -18.21
C PHE A 118 -0.73 -1.37 -18.60
N TYR A 119 -1.68 -0.85 -19.37
CA TYR A 119 -1.64 0.52 -19.87
C TYR A 119 -3.07 0.97 -20.22
N PRO A 120 -3.37 2.27 -20.18
CA PRO A 120 -4.68 2.78 -20.56
C PRO A 120 -4.89 2.60 -22.07
N VAL A 121 -6.08 2.15 -22.47
CA VAL A 121 -6.50 2.05 -23.88
C VAL A 121 -7.68 2.96 -24.20
N GLU A 122 -8.41 3.38 -23.18
CA GLU A 122 -9.50 4.34 -23.30
C GLU A 122 -9.50 5.22 -22.06
N ILE A 123 -9.45 6.53 -22.25
CA ILE A 123 -9.56 7.53 -21.19
C ILE A 123 -10.78 8.37 -21.54
N PRO A 124 -11.84 8.37 -20.71
CA PRO A 124 -12.99 9.24 -20.94
C PRO A 124 -12.54 10.70 -21.00
N GLU A 125 -13.14 11.48 -21.90
CA GLU A 125 -12.88 12.94 -22.01
C GLU A 125 -13.09 13.65 -20.67
N GLN A 126 -14.07 13.19 -19.90
CA GLN A 126 -14.36 13.66 -18.55
C GLN A 126 -14.34 12.50 -17.57
N ILE A 127 -13.35 12.49 -16.68
CA ILE A 127 -13.27 11.52 -15.60
C ILE A 127 -14.27 11.94 -14.50
N PRO A 128 -15.23 11.08 -14.11
CA PRO A 128 -16.25 11.38 -13.11
C PRO A 128 -15.66 11.32 -11.69
N MET A 129 -14.76 12.24 -11.38
CA MET A 129 -13.92 12.21 -10.19
C MET A 129 -14.73 12.22 -8.89
N GLU A 130 -15.78 13.06 -8.81
CA GLU A 130 -16.69 13.08 -7.66
C GLU A 130 -17.28 11.69 -7.38
N LYS A 131 -17.83 11.03 -8.41
CA LYS A 131 -18.40 9.69 -8.27
C LYS A 131 -17.34 8.69 -7.80
N GLY A 132 -16.14 8.74 -8.40
CA GLY A 132 -15.05 7.85 -8.05
C GLY A 132 -14.59 8.02 -6.59
N ILE A 133 -14.43 9.26 -6.14
CA ILE A 133 -14.09 9.62 -4.76
C ILE A 133 -15.15 9.09 -3.79
N ARG A 134 -16.44 9.36 -4.04
CA ARG A 134 -17.54 8.91 -3.17
C ARG A 134 -17.59 7.38 -3.09
N GLN A 135 -17.40 6.68 -4.20
CA GLN A 135 -17.36 5.21 -4.22
C GLN A 135 -16.15 4.67 -3.44
N GLY A 136 -14.97 5.28 -3.61
CA GLY A 136 -13.76 4.94 -2.85
C GLY A 136 -13.95 5.12 -1.34
N MET A 137 -14.53 6.23 -0.91
CA MET A 137 -14.86 6.48 0.50
C MET A 137 -15.87 5.47 1.04
N LYS A 138 -16.99 5.24 0.34
CA LYS A 138 -18.00 4.26 0.74
C LYS A 138 -17.40 2.86 0.90
N LYS A 139 -16.52 2.46 -0.04
CA LYS A 139 -15.83 1.17 0.03
C LYS A 139 -14.87 1.09 1.22
N THR A 140 -14.14 2.16 1.50
CA THR A 140 -13.22 2.24 2.64
C THR A 140 -13.96 2.14 3.97
N VAL A 141 -15.01 2.94 4.16
CA VAL A 141 -15.90 2.87 5.33
C VAL A 141 -16.49 1.46 5.51
N PHE A 142 -16.96 0.84 4.42
CA PHE A 142 -17.46 -0.54 4.47
C PHE A 142 -16.37 -1.52 4.95
N ASN A 143 -15.17 -1.45 4.38
CA ASN A 143 -14.07 -2.33 4.75
C ASN A 143 -13.64 -2.14 6.22
N MET A 144 -13.72 -0.91 6.74
CA MET A 144 -13.31 -0.61 8.11
C MET A 144 -14.37 -0.97 9.16
N LEU A 145 -15.65 -0.76 8.86
CA LEU A 145 -16.73 -0.93 9.84
C LEU A 145 -17.56 -2.22 9.66
N LYS A 146 -17.78 -2.64 8.42
CA LYS A 146 -18.86 -3.59 8.07
C LYS A 146 -18.39 -4.90 7.44
N ILE A 147 -17.11 -5.05 7.13
CA ILE A 147 -16.60 -6.29 6.54
C ILE A 147 -16.91 -7.49 7.46
N PRO A 148 -17.51 -8.58 6.97
CA PRO A 148 -17.99 -9.68 7.80
C PRO A 148 -16.86 -10.65 8.23
N MET A 149 -15.66 -10.12 8.46
CA MET A 149 -14.49 -10.87 8.91
C MET A 149 -13.96 -10.26 10.21
N PRO A 150 -13.88 -11.02 11.32
CA PRO A 150 -13.56 -10.47 12.64
C PRO A 150 -12.11 -9.96 12.78
N PHE A 151 -11.23 -10.33 11.85
CA PHE A 151 -9.81 -9.97 11.83
C PHE A 151 -9.47 -8.85 10.82
N LEU A 152 -10.47 -8.17 10.26
CA LEU A 152 -10.31 -7.07 9.30
C LEU A 152 -10.95 -5.78 9.82
N GLY A 153 -10.54 -4.64 9.25
CA GLY A 153 -11.01 -3.32 9.65
C GLY A 153 -10.76 -3.03 11.14
N VAL A 154 -11.61 -2.21 11.74
CA VAL A 154 -11.54 -1.84 13.17
C VAL A 154 -11.58 -3.07 14.08
N LYS A 155 -12.41 -4.08 13.75
CA LYS A 155 -12.50 -5.33 14.53
C LYS A 155 -11.16 -6.07 14.55
N GLY A 156 -10.47 -6.10 13.41
CA GLY A 156 -9.13 -6.66 13.30
C GLY A 156 -8.09 -5.92 14.12
N ILE A 157 -8.18 -4.59 14.17
CA ILE A 157 -7.29 -3.76 14.98
C ILE A 157 -7.53 -4.04 16.47
N ARG A 158 -8.79 -4.06 16.93
CA ARG A 158 -9.12 -4.41 18.33
C ARG A 158 -8.60 -5.79 18.70
N ARG A 159 -8.90 -6.80 17.87
CA ARG A 159 -8.42 -8.17 18.08
C ARG A 159 -6.90 -8.25 18.14
N PHE A 160 -6.20 -7.43 17.34
CA PHE A 160 -4.74 -7.37 17.39
C PHE A 160 -4.26 -6.82 18.75
N GLY A 161 -4.84 -5.72 19.24
CA GLY A 161 -4.55 -5.20 20.57
C GLY A 161 -4.90 -6.16 21.71
N ASP A 162 -5.94 -6.98 21.53
CA ASP A 162 -6.33 -8.02 22.50
C ASP A 162 -5.36 -9.19 22.55
N LYS A 163 -4.78 -9.56 21.40
CA LYS A 163 -3.95 -10.77 21.28
C LYS A 163 -2.47 -10.55 21.51
N ILE A 164 -1.99 -9.32 21.50
CA ILE A 164 -0.56 -9.05 21.64
C ILE A 164 0.02 -9.50 22.99
N SER A 165 -0.77 -9.46 24.06
CA SER A 165 -0.35 -9.96 25.38
C SER A 165 -0.22 -11.49 25.44
N ASP A 166 -0.83 -12.21 24.50
CA ASP A 166 -0.76 -13.66 24.41
C ASP A 166 0.49 -14.13 23.63
N TRP A 167 1.17 -13.22 22.92
CA TRP A 167 2.30 -13.55 22.04
C TRP A 167 3.51 -14.23 22.71
N PRO A 168 3.86 -13.95 23.98
CA PRO A 168 4.92 -14.69 24.66
C PRO A 168 4.70 -16.20 24.67
N ALA A 169 3.44 -16.66 24.77
CA ALA A 169 3.12 -18.09 24.77
C ALA A 169 3.32 -18.77 23.40
N PHE A 170 3.43 -17.99 22.32
CA PHE A 170 3.63 -18.48 20.96
C PHE A 170 5.03 -18.24 20.42
N ALA A 171 5.86 -17.48 21.15
CA ALA A 171 7.24 -17.20 20.77
C ALA A 171 8.15 -18.34 21.24
N ARG A 172 9.11 -18.75 20.40
CA ARG A 172 10.11 -19.77 20.77
C ARG A 172 11.08 -19.28 21.84
N ASN A 173 11.42 -18.00 21.80
CA ASN A 173 12.32 -17.34 22.73
C ASN A 173 12.06 -15.81 22.73
N GLU A 174 12.74 -15.10 23.64
CA GLU A 174 12.62 -13.64 23.76
C GLU A 174 13.05 -12.90 22.49
N GLU A 175 14.08 -13.39 21.79
CA GLU A 175 14.56 -12.79 20.54
C GLU A 175 13.48 -12.81 19.45
N GLN A 176 12.79 -13.94 19.28
CA GLN A 176 11.69 -14.04 18.33
C GLN A 176 10.52 -13.15 18.73
N LEU A 177 10.20 -13.04 20.03
CA LEU A 177 9.16 -12.13 20.51
C LEU A 177 9.53 -10.68 20.21
N ALA A 178 10.77 -10.27 20.53
CA ALA A 178 11.29 -8.93 20.25
C ALA A 178 11.21 -8.61 18.75
N HIS A 179 11.62 -9.55 17.90
CA HIS A 179 11.50 -9.42 16.46
C HIS A 179 10.03 -9.24 16.02
N ASN A 180 9.11 -10.08 16.50
CA ASN A 180 7.69 -9.98 16.17
C ASN A 180 7.08 -8.64 16.59
N ILE A 181 7.46 -8.11 17.75
CA ILE A 181 7.00 -6.79 18.23
C ILE A 181 7.62 -5.67 17.39
N PHE A 182 8.92 -5.76 17.05
CA PHE A 182 9.57 -4.79 16.17
C PHE A 182 8.95 -4.76 14.77
N MET A 183 8.48 -5.91 14.26
CA MET A 183 7.78 -5.98 12.98
C MET A 183 6.49 -5.15 12.94
N ILE A 184 5.91 -4.77 14.09
CA ILE A 184 4.79 -3.81 14.14
C ILE A 184 5.24 -2.45 13.60
N THR A 185 6.39 -1.96 14.08
CA THR A 185 7.02 -0.71 13.61
C THR A 185 7.30 -0.79 12.11
N THR A 186 7.94 -1.88 11.64
CA THR A 186 8.22 -2.09 10.21
C THR A 186 6.93 -2.07 9.38
N MET A 187 5.86 -2.69 9.86
CA MET A 187 4.58 -2.74 9.14
C MET A 187 3.83 -1.39 9.11
N LEU A 188 4.08 -0.52 10.09
CA LEU A 188 3.47 0.81 10.17
C LEU A 188 4.25 1.86 9.38
N GLU A 189 5.58 1.88 9.49
CA GLU A 189 6.42 2.94 8.90
C GLU A 189 6.97 2.60 7.51
N ASP A 190 7.50 1.38 7.34
CA ASP A 190 8.28 1.01 6.15
C ASP A 190 7.40 0.32 5.10
N GLN A 191 6.68 -0.73 5.52
CA GLN A 191 5.82 -1.52 4.64
C GLN A 191 4.41 -0.91 4.48
N GLY A 192 4.11 0.17 5.20
CA GLY A 192 2.91 0.99 5.00
C GLY A 192 3.25 2.11 4.03
N THR A 193 2.79 2.03 2.78
CA THR A 193 3.07 3.06 1.77
C THR A 193 2.57 4.41 2.31
N GLY A 194 3.49 5.36 2.50
CA GLY A 194 3.22 6.68 3.06
C GLY A 194 3.15 6.81 4.58
N GLY A 195 3.54 5.79 5.36
CA GLY A 195 3.66 5.86 6.83
C GLY A 195 2.34 5.66 7.61
N ALA A 196 2.47 5.43 8.92
CA ALA A 196 1.37 5.16 9.86
C ALA A 196 0.38 4.09 9.37
N GLY A 197 0.81 3.13 8.55
CA GLY A 197 -0.08 2.16 7.92
C GLY A 197 -1.16 2.80 7.02
N PHE A 198 -0.81 3.71 6.12
CA PHE A 198 -1.68 4.36 5.11
C PHE A 198 -2.61 5.47 5.61
N ARG A 199 -2.61 5.82 6.90
CA ARG A 199 -3.49 6.90 7.39
C ARG A 199 -3.16 8.23 6.71
N TYR A 200 -1.88 8.52 6.49
CA TYR A 200 -1.46 9.75 5.82
C TYR A 200 -1.87 9.80 4.35
N ILE A 201 -1.74 8.71 3.59
CA ILE A 201 -2.27 8.65 2.21
C ILE A 201 -3.78 8.88 2.20
N TYR A 202 -4.52 8.29 3.15
CA TYR A 202 -5.96 8.49 3.22
C TYR A 202 -6.33 9.93 3.64
N ALA A 203 -5.55 10.55 4.53
CA ALA A 203 -5.68 11.97 4.87
C ALA A 203 -5.46 12.88 3.65
N SER A 204 -4.39 12.66 2.88
CA SER A 204 -4.13 13.38 1.63
C SER A 204 -5.27 13.22 0.63
N PHE A 205 -5.76 11.98 0.46
CA PHE A 205 -6.93 11.69 -0.38
C PHE A 205 -8.17 12.49 0.05
N LEU A 206 -8.47 12.58 1.35
CA LEU A 206 -9.60 13.37 1.84
C LEU A 206 -9.39 14.87 1.63
N GLY A 207 -8.14 15.35 1.77
CA GLY A 207 -7.77 16.73 1.50
C GLY A 207 -8.01 17.12 0.04
N GLU A 208 -7.60 16.27 -0.90
CA GLU A 208 -7.88 16.44 -2.34
C GLU A 208 -9.38 16.29 -2.65
N ALA A 209 -10.06 15.35 -1.98
CA ALA A 209 -11.49 15.13 -2.14
C ALA A 209 -12.31 16.38 -1.79
N ALA A 210 -11.89 17.18 -0.81
CA ALA A 210 -12.55 18.43 -0.47
C ALA A 210 -12.65 19.40 -1.66
N THR A 211 -11.61 19.43 -2.51
CA THR A 211 -11.58 20.27 -3.71
C THR A 211 -12.53 19.74 -4.78
N PHE A 212 -12.46 18.44 -5.09
CA PHE A 212 -13.30 17.83 -6.13
C PHE A 212 -14.79 17.79 -5.75
N LEU A 213 -15.09 17.59 -4.47
CA LEU A 213 -16.46 17.54 -3.95
C LEU A 213 -17.00 18.93 -3.55
N LYS A 214 -16.14 19.96 -3.58
CA LYS A 214 -16.45 21.32 -3.13
C LYS A 214 -17.06 21.37 -1.73
N ASP A 215 -16.57 20.51 -0.84
CA ASP A 215 -17.08 20.36 0.50
C ASP A 215 -15.91 20.42 1.51
N PRO A 216 -15.79 21.54 2.26
CA PRO A 216 -14.68 21.74 3.18
C PRO A 216 -14.69 20.76 4.37
N VAL A 217 -15.79 20.05 4.65
CA VAL A 217 -15.84 19.06 5.73
C VAL A 217 -14.78 17.97 5.55
N PHE A 218 -14.42 17.65 4.30
CA PHE A 218 -13.39 16.65 4.02
C PHE A 218 -11.98 17.10 4.40
N LYS A 219 -11.71 18.42 4.51
CA LYS A 219 -10.46 18.92 5.09
C LYS A 219 -10.39 18.65 6.59
N GLU A 220 -11.50 18.78 7.30
CA GLU A 220 -11.57 18.45 8.73
C GLU A 220 -11.37 16.94 8.95
N TYR A 221 -11.98 16.10 8.10
CA TYR A 221 -11.69 14.65 8.13
C TYR A 221 -10.24 14.34 7.77
N ALA A 222 -9.64 15.04 6.80
CA ALA A 222 -8.22 14.87 6.48
C ALA A 222 -7.33 15.17 7.69
N LYS A 223 -7.57 16.30 8.37
CA LYS A 223 -6.85 16.68 9.59
C LYS A 223 -7.01 15.63 10.70
N ARG A 224 -8.24 15.21 10.98
CA ARG A 224 -8.51 14.18 11.99
C ARG A 224 -7.84 12.84 11.65
N MET A 225 -7.78 12.46 10.37
CA MET A 225 -7.06 11.25 9.95
C MET A 225 -5.53 11.40 10.07
N MET A 226 -5.00 12.61 9.88
CA MET A 226 -3.58 12.92 10.16
C MET A 226 -3.26 12.70 11.65
N GLU A 227 -4.09 13.23 12.55
CA GLU A 227 -3.95 13.06 14.00
C GLU A 227 -4.01 11.58 14.41
N ILE A 228 -4.94 10.81 13.85
CA ILE A 228 -5.00 9.35 14.04
C ILE A 228 -3.71 8.68 13.54
N GLY A 229 -3.15 9.15 12.41
CA GLY A 229 -1.87 8.70 11.90
C GLY A 229 -0.71 8.95 12.86
N ASP A 230 -0.66 10.14 13.49
CA ASP A 230 0.35 10.48 14.50
C ASP A 230 0.24 9.58 15.73
N ASP A 231 -0.98 9.26 16.17
CA ASP A 231 -1.21 8.30 17.24
C ASP A 231 -0.78 6.88 16.88
N TRP A 232 -0.84 6.49 15.59
CA TRP A 232 -0.25 5.24 15.12
C TRP A 232 1.28 5.26 15.13
N ARG A 233 1.91 6.41 14.90
CA ARG A 233 3.37 6.54 15.07
C ARG A 233 3.77 6.40 16.54
N ASN A 234 2.95 6.86 17.47
CA ASN A 234 3.18 6.61 18.90
C ASN A 234 3.18 5.10 19.23
N VAL A 235 2.27 4.31 18.64
CA VAL A 235 2.29 2.84 18.73
C VAL A 235 3.60 2.28 18.15
N SER A 236 4.00 2.76 16.97
CA SER A 236 5.21 2.34 16.27
C SER A 236 6.49 2.60 17.08
N LEU A 237 6.63 3.81 17.64
CA LEU A 237 7.73 4.20 18.52
C LEU A 237 7.76 3.37 19.80
N PHE A 238 6.58 3.16 20.41
CA PHE A 238 6.47 2.34 21.61
C PHE A 238 6.92 0.89 21.36
N ALA A 239 6.40 0.26 20.29
CA ALA A 239 6.76 -1.10 19.91
C ALA A 239 8.26 -1.24 19.62
N SER A 240 8.83 -0.30 18.86
CA SER A 240 10.27 -0.27 18.55
C SER A 240 11.12 -0.19 19.80
N ARG A 241 10.76 0.69 20.75
CA ARG A 241 11.48 0.88 22.01
C ARG A 241 11.46 -0.40 22.86
N ILE A 242 10.29 -0.96 23.14
CA ILE A 242 10.20 -2.15 24.01
C ILE A 242 10.86 -3.38 23.38
N ALA A 243 10.82 -3.50 22.05
CA ALA A 243 11.51 -4.57 21.34
C ALA A 243 13.04 -4.44 21.46
N LYS A 244 13.59 -3.24 21.23
CA LYS A 244 15.04 -2.98 21.33
C LYS A 244 15.57 -3.18 22.75
N GLN A 245 14.81 -2.74 23.75
CA GLN A 245 15.18 -2.84 25.16
C GLN A 245 14.90 -4.21 25.78
N ARG A 246 14.25 -5.12 25.04
CA ARG A 246 13.75 -6.40 25.56
C ARG A 246 12.80 -6.25 26.76
N ASP A 247 12.12 -5.11 26.86
CA ASP A 247 11.12 -4.84 27.89
C ASP A 247 9.76 -5.43 27.48
N LEU A 248 9.70 -6.77 27.42
CA LEU A 248 8.60 -7.53 26.83
C LEU A 248 7.71 -8.20 27.89
N GLY A 249 7.74 -7.65 29.11
CA GLY A 249 6.90 -8.09 30.22
C GLY A 249 5.41 -7.95 29.91
N LYS A 250 4.58 -8.74 30.60
CA LYS A 250 3.13 -8.79 30.41
C LYS A 250 2.47 -7.40 30.47
N ASP A 251 2.93 -6.54 31.36
CA ASP A 251 2.37 -5.19 31.54
C ASP A 251 2.72 -4.27 30.37
N LYS A 252 3.92 -4.37 29.79
CA LYS A 252 4.30 -3.61 28.59
C LYS A 252 3.54 -4.05 27.36
N LEU A 253 3.31 -5.35 27.21
CA LEU A 253 2.49 -5.86 26.11
C LEU A 253 1.02 -5.46 26.27
N LYS A 254 0.49 -5.41 27.49
CA LYS A 254 -0.84 -4.86 27.77
C LYS A 254 -0.92 -3.36 27.45
N GLU A 255 0.12 -2.60 27.79
CA GLU A 255 0.22 -1.16 27.45
C GLU A 255 0.18 -0.96 25.94
N LEU A 256 1.02 -1.67 25.18
CA LEU A 256 1.01 -1.65 23.71
C LEU A 256 -0.36 -2.05 23.13
N GLY A 257 -0.97 -3.12 23.66
CA GLY A 257 -2.32 -3.54 23.27
C GLY A 257 -3.38 -2.48 23.56
N GLY A 258 -3.23 -1.74 24.66
CA GLY A 258 -4.09 -0.60 25.01
C GLY A 258 -4.00 0.55 24.00
N LEU A 259 -2.78 0.92 23.59
CA LEU A 259 -2.57 1.94 22.56
C LEU A 259 -3.21 1.54 21.22
N ILE A 260 -3.04 0.27 20.81
CA ILE A 260 -3.67 -0.26 19.58
C ILE A 260 -5.20 -0.20 19.66
N ARG A 261 -5.79 -0.58 20.80
CA ARG A 261 -7.26 -0.51 21.01
C ARG A 261 -7.77 0.93 20.98
N LYS A 262 -7.07 1.87 21.63
CA LYS A 262 -7.40 3.30 21.60
C LYS A 262 -7.48 3.79 20.16
N ASN A 263 -6.49 3.45 19.31
CA ASN A 263 -6.52 3.85 17.89
C ASN A 263 -7.66 3.18 17.12
N ALA A 264 -8.02 1.95 17.46
CA ALA A 264 -9.19 1.28 16.89
C ALA A 264 -10.49 2.04 17.19
N ASP A 265 -10.65 2.57 18.40
CA ASP A 265 -11.83 3.34 18.81
C ASP A 265 -11.89 4.71 18.12
N GLN A 266 -10.74 5.37 17.96
CA GLN A 266 -10.64 6.59 17.17
C GLN A 266 -11.04 6.37 15.71
N GLU A 267 -10.53 5.30 15.08
CA GLU A 267 -10.91 4.94 13.72
C GLU A 267 -12.38 4.54 13.60
N PHE A 268 -12.92 3.83 14.60
CA PHE A 268 -14.35 3.50 14.63
C PHE A 268 -15.19 4.77 14.61
N SER A 269 -14.88 5.73 15.48
CA SER A 269 -15.59 7.01 15.53
C SER A 269 -15.41 7.77 14.21
N PHE A 270 -14.17 7.89 13.72
CA PHE A 270 -13.85 8.55 12.46
C PHE A 270 -14.67 8.02 11.28
N PHE A 271 -14.61 6.70 11.02
CA PHE A 271 -15.32 6.11 9.88
C PHE A 271 -16.84 6.12 10.08
N SER A 272 -17.32 6.12 11.32
CA SER A 272 -18.75 6.25 11.63
C SER A 272 -19.28 7.65 11.32
N ASP A 273 -18.48 8.68 11.58
CA ASP A 273 -18.82 10.07 11.24
C ASP A 273 -18.70 10.31 9.74
N LEU A 274 -17.60 9.89 9.12
CA LEU A 274 -17.40 10.00 7.68
C LEU A 274 -18.54 9.33 6.89
N ARG A 275 -19.07 8.21 7.39
CA ARG A 275 -20.24 7.54 6.79
C ARG A 275 -21.48 8.42 6.71
N LYS A 276 -21.67 9.36 7.64
CA LYS A 276 -22.84 10.26 7.67
C LYS A 276 -22.73 11.36 6.61
N SER A 277 -21.55 11.57 6.03
CA SER A 277 -21.29 12.61 5.04
C SER A 277 -21.60 12.20 3.59
N PHE A 278 -22.21 11.03 3.34
CA PHE A 278 -22.57 10.55 1.98
C PHE A 278 -23.60 9.42 1.92
#